data_AF-A0A0G0CJB4-F1
#
_entry.id   AF-A0A0G0CJB4-F1
#
_cell.length_a   1.000
_cell.length_b   1.000
_cell.length_c   1.000
_cell.angle_alpha   90.00
_cell.angle_beta   90.00
_cell.angle_gamma   90.00
#
_symmetry.space_group_name_H-M   'P 1'
#
loop_
_entity.id
_entity.type
_entity.pdbx_description
1 polymer ?
#
loop_
_entity_poly.entity_id
_entity_poly.type
_entity_poly.pdbx_seq_one_letter_code
_entity_poly.pdbx_strand_id
1 'polypeptide(L)'
;MDMDNEFGTKKSFITIKNLVVLLVVVIVVIAGAVYWAKFRQVERGIVIDPPTVTTIDMTKMPTGIPTDLPIEEDVQILQNFETQEEGTNKFQSTRQYISKKSFGENVSVYSDYFFKNEEWSINSPIIGDNLVTFVAGGVNGEEMLISIGKTDLESQTVISINLIYTKE
;
A
#
# COMPACT_ATOMS: atom_id res chain seq x y z
N MET A 1 -64.75 -59.94 -4.64
CA MET A 1 -64.82 -58.76 -3.74
C MET A 1 -63.62 -57.93 -4.16
N ASP A 2 -63.80 -57.16 -5.22
CA ASP A 2 -62.71 -56.46 -5.89
C ASP A 2 -62.46 -55.13 -5.20
N MET A 3 -61.24 -54.99 -4.71
CA MET A 3 -60.67 -53.80 -4.14
C MET A 3 -59.86 -53.09 -5.23
N ASP A 4 -60.06 -51.77 -5.26
CA ASP A 4 -59.00 -50.77 -5.34
C ASP A 4 -58.69 -50.04 -6.66
N ASN A 5 -58.83 -48.72 -6.51
CA ASN A 5 -57.93 -47.66 -6.96
C ASN A 5 -58.23 -46.94 -8.29
N GLU A 6 -59.24 -46.05 -8.24
CA GLU A 6 -59.21 -44.80 -8.99
C GLU A 6 -58.07 -43.90 -8.45
N PHE A 7 -56.88 -43.98 -9.05
CA PHE A 7 -55.88 -42.93 -8.93
C PHE A 7 -56.29 -41.73 -9.78
N GLY A 8 -57.10 -40.85 -9.21
CA GLY A 8 -57.39 -39.54 -9.79
C GLY A 8 -56.14 -38.65 -9.80
N THR A 9 -55.39 -38.64 -10.91
CA THR A 9 -54.35 -37.62 -11.13
C THR A 9 -55.02 -36.27 -11.41
N LYS A 10 -55.15 -35.41 -10.39
CA LYS A 10 -55.41 -33.98 -10.62
C LYS A 10 -54.19 -33.37 -11.32
N LYS A 11 -54.26 -33.22 -12.64
CA LYS A 11 -53.30 -32.42 -13.41
C LYS A 11 -53.42 -30.95 -12.96
N SER A 12 -52.46 -30.50 -12.15
CA SER A 12 -52.34 -29.09 -11.79
C SER A 12 -51.88 -28.31 -13.02
N PHE A 13 -52.77 -27.50 -13.60
CA PHE A 13 -52.43 -26.59 -14.68
C PHE A 13 -51.65 -25.42 -14.08
N ILE A 14 -50.33 -25.49 -14.11
CA ILE A 14 -49.48 -24.34 -13.84
C ILE A 14 -49.77 -23.32 -14.95
N THR A 15 -50.51 -22.26 -14.61
CA THR A 15 -50.83 -21.19 -15.54
C THR A 15 -49.54 -20.45 -15.91
N ILE A 16 -49.41 -19.99 -17.16
CA ILE A 16 -48.20 -19.31 -17.68
C ILE A 16 -47.71 -18.19 -16.74
N LYS A 17 -48.64 -17.45 -16.11
CA LYS A 17 -48.35 -16.43 -15.09
C LYS A 17 -47.56 -16.97 -13.88
N ASN A 18 -47.90 -18.14 -13.38
CA ASN A 18 -47.21 -18.77 -12.24
C ASN A 18 -45.83 -19.29 -12.64
N LEU A 19 -45.67 -19.68 -13.91
CA LEU A 19 -44.39 -20.13 -14.46
C LEU A 19 -43.41 -18.97 -14.64
N VAL A 20 -43.90 -17.80 -15.07
CA VAL A 20 -43.11 -16.56 -15.14
C VAL A 20 -42.68 -16.10 -13.75
N VAL A 21 -43.58 -16.12 -12.76
CA VAL A 21 -43.24 -15.73 -11.37
C VAL A 21 -42.18 -16.67 -10.78
N LEU A 22 -42.31 -17.98 -11.01
CA LEU A 22 -41.32 -18.96 -10.56
C LEU A 22 -39.93 -18.67 -11.18
N LEU A 23 -39.89 -18.36 -12.47
CA LEU A 23 -38.65 -18.08 -13.19
C LEU A 23 -37.97 -16.81 -12.67
N VAL A 24 -38.72 -15.75 -12.36
CA VAL A 24 -38.17 -14.52 -11.76
C VAL A 24 -37.60 -14.80 -10.37
N VAL A 25 -38.29 -15.57 -9.54
CA VAL A 25 -37.80 -15.93 -8.19
C VAL A 25 -36.49 -16.72 -8.27
N VAL A 26 -36.39 -17.69 -9.19
CA VAL A 26 -35.16 -18.47 -9.40
C VAL A 26 -33.99 -17.55 -9.80
N ILE A 27 -34.21 -16.59 -10.69
CA ILE A 27 -33.17 -15.63 -11.11
C ILE A 27 -32.70 -14.78 -9.92
N VAL A 28 -33.62 -14.28 -9.09
CA VAL A 28 -33.29 -13.46 -7.91
C VAL A 28 -32.50 -14.28 -6.89
N VAL A 29 -32.87 -15.54 -6.65
CA VAL A 29 -32.14 -16.43 -5.74
C VAL A 29 -30.73 -16.73 -6.25
N ILE A 30 -30.56 -17.00 -7.54
CA ILE A 30 -29.24 -17.24 -8.15
C ILE A 30 -28.39 -15.97 -8.06
N ALA A 31 -28.94 -14.80 -8.40
CA ALA A 31 -28.24 -13.52 -8.30
C ALA A 31 -27.80 -13.22 -6.86
N GLY A 32 -28.68 -13.46 -5.88
CA GLY A 32 -28.36 -13.31 -4.45
C GLY A 32 -27.28 -14.27 -3.99
N ALA A 33 -27.34 -15.54 -4.41
CA ALA A 33 -26.32 -16.54 -4.07
C ALA A 33 -24.95 -16.20 -4.68
N VAL A 34 -24.91 -15.71 -5.92
CA VAL A 34 -23.67 -15.25 -6.57
C VAL A 34 -23.11 -14.00 -5.87
N TYR A 35 -23.97 -13.04 -5.53
CA TYR A 35 -23.57 -11.84 -4.79
C TYR A 35 -22.99 -12.21 -3.42
N TRP A 36 -23.66 -13.09 -2.68
CA TRP A 36 -23.21 -13.57 -1.37
C TRP A 36 -21.90 -14.38 -1.44
N ALA A 37 -21.72 -15.18 -2.50
CA ALA A 37 -20.48 -15.91 -2.72
C ALA A 37 -19.30 -14.97 -2.99
N LYS A 38 -19.50 -13.90 -3.77
CA LYS A 38 -18.48 -12.87 -4.01
C LYS A 38 -18.20 -12.06 -2.75
N PHE A 39 -19.23 -11.71 -1.97
CA PHE A 39 -19.08 -10.95 -0.73
C PHE A 39 -18.26 -11.73 0.32
N ARG A 40 -18.42 -13.05 0.42
CA ARG A 40 -17.66 -13.89 1.37
C ARG A 40 -16.18 -14.12 1.01
N GLN A 41 -15.72 -13.73 -0.18
CA GLN A 41 -14.29 -13.84 -0.55
C GLN A 41 -13.45 -12.65 -0.07
N VAL A 42 -14.06 -11.62 0.53
CA VAL A 42 -13.38 -10.34 0.83
C VAL A 42 -12.58 -10.33 2.14
N GLU A 43 -12.69 -11.33 3.02
CA GLU A 43 -12.10 -11.25 4.37
C GLU A 43 -11.33 -12.51 4.81
N ARG A 44 -10.41 -13.00 3.98
CA ARG A 44 -9.21 -13.66 4.54
C ARG A 44 -8.14 -12.60 4.68
N GLY A 45 -8.15 -11.89 5.79
CA GLY A 45 -7.02 -11.06 6.19
C GLY A 45 -5.78 -11.95 6.21
N ILE A 46 -4.78 -11.60 5.39
CA ILE A 46 -3.46 -12.21 5.49
C ILE A 46 -2.95 -11.83 6.89
N VAL A 47 -2.63 -12.82 7.72
CA VAL A 47 -1.89 -12.57 8.95
C VAL A 47 -0.48 -12.21 8.48
N ILE A 48 -0.15 -10.92 8.48
CA ILE A 48 1.19 -10.42 8.20
C ILE A 48 1.85 -10.28 9.57
N ASP A 49 2.88 -11.08 9.82
CA ASP A 49 3.68 -10.92 11.04
C ASP A 49 4.32 -9.51 11.04
N PRO A 50 4.35 -8.82 12.19
CA PRO A 50 4.87 -7.47 12.25
C PRO A 50 6.37 -7.46 11.91
N PRO A 51 6.86 -6.45 11.16
CA PRO A 51 8.26 -6.40 10.78
C PRO A 51 9.17 -6.27 12.01
N THR A 52 10.35 -6.89 11.96
CA THR A 52 11.37 -6.71 13.00
C THR A 52 11.98 -5.33 12.86
N VAL A 53 11.92 -4.51 13.91
CA VAL A 53 12.46 -3.13 13.92
C VAL A 53 13.79 -3.10 14.67
N THR A 54 14.84 -2.58 14.03
CA THR A 54 16.15 -2.31 14.63
C THR A 54 16.39 -0.81 14.69
N THR A 55 16.47 -0.25 15.90
CA THR A 55 16.84 1.16 16.08
C THR A 55 18.32 1.36 15.75
N ILE A 56 18.62 2.37 14.91
CA ILE A 56 19.99 2.74 14.55
C ILE A 56 20.39 3.97 15.36
N ASP A 57 21.65 4.00 15.82
CA ASP A 57 22.22 5.17 16.49
C ASP A 57 22.04 6.44 15.63
N MET A 58 21.58 7.54 16.22
CA MET A 58 21.28 8.78 15.50
C MET A 58 22.50 9.36 14.75
N THR A 59 23.72 9.05 15.19
CA THR A 59 24.96 9.48 14.55
C THR A 59 25.35 8.62 13.34
N LYS A 60 24.73 7.46 13.15
CA LYS A 60 25.08 6.49 12.10
C LYS A 60 24.05 6.48 10.99
N MET A 61 24.54 6.34 9.76
CA MET A 61 23.66 6.17 8.60
C MET A 61 23.06 4.76 8.60
N PRO A 62 21.75 4.60 8.39
CA PRO A 62 21.15 3.29 8.11
C PRO A 62 21.76 2.66 6.86
N THR A 63 21.80 1.34 6.85
CA THR A 63 22.38 0.52 5.79
C THR A 63 21.70 0.77 4.44
N GLY A 64 22.48 0.79 3.36
CA GLY A 64 21.96 0.86 1.99
C GLY A 64 21.55 2.25 1.52
N ILE A 65 21.27 3.20 2.44
CA ILE A 65 20.99 4.57 2.02
C ILE A 65 22.23 5.15 1.32
N PRO A 66 22.12 5.65 0.07
CA PRO A 66 23.27 6.15 -0.68
C PRO A 66 24.00 7.26 0.04
N THR A 67 25.33 7.18 0.01
CA THR A 67 26.21 8.15 0.68
C THR A 67 26.28 9.50 -0.04
N ASP A 68 25.87 9.56 -1.30
CA ASP A 68 25.85 10.76 -2.13
C ASP A 68 24.54 11.56 -2.00
N LEU A 69 23.55 11.04 -1.25
CA LEU A 69 22.32 11.79 -0.97
C LEU A 69 22.66 13.11 -0.27
N PRO A 70 22.00 14.22 -0.65
CA PRO A 70 22.32 15.57 -0.17
C PRO A 70 21.75 15.83 1.24
N ILE A 71 22.06 14.95 2.18
CA ILE A 71 21.66 15.04 3.58
C ILE A 71 22.51 16.10 4.26
N GLU A 72 21.86 17.01 4.97
CA GLU A 72 22.53 18.08 5.68
C GLU A 72 23.32 17.54 6.89
N GLU A 73 24.49 18.13 7.13
CA GLU A 73 25.29 17.85 8.31
C GLU A 73 24.73 18.55 9.56
N ASP A 74 24.99 17.97 10.73
CA ASP A 74 24.61 18.51 12.05
C ASP A 74 23.13 18.87 12.19
N VAL A 75 22.24 18.07 11.60
CA VAL A 75 20.78 18.22 11.72
C VAL A 75 20.23 17.43 12.90
N GLN A 76 19.08 17.86 13.42
CA GLN A 76 18.37 17.09 14.44
C GLN A 76 17.69 15.88 13.78
N ILE A 77 18.21 14.68 14.07
CA ILE A 77 17.60 13.42 13.66
C ILE A 77 16.40 13.12 14.56
N LEU A 78 15.25 12.83 13.97
CA LEU A 78 14.00 12.48 14.65
C LEU A 78 13.78 10.96 14.70
N GLN A 79 14.08 10.27 13.61
CA GLN A 79 13.94 8.82 13.49
C GLN A 79 15.13 8.25 12.72
N ASN A 80 15.61 7.09 13.17
CA ASN A 80 16.69 6.38 12.52
C ASN A 80 16.55 4.89 12.84
N PHE A 81 16.09 4.09 11.87
CA PHE A 81 15.82 2.68 12.09
C PHE A 81 15.88 1.88 10.80
N GLU A 82 15.98 0.57 10.95
CA GLU A 82 15.84 -0.40 9.89
C GLU A 82 14.70 -1.36 10.24
N THR A 83 14.02 -1.87 9.23
CA THR A 83 13.07 -2.98 9.40
C THR A 83 13.38 -4.11 8.43
N GLN A 84 13.02 -5.33 8.83
CA GLN A 84 13.03 -6.50 7.97
C GLN A 84 11.63 -7.11 7.98
N GLU A 85 11.10 -7.40 6.80
CA GLU A 85 9.87 -8.19 6.66
C GLU A 85 10.17 -9.65 7.04
N GLU A 86 9.40 -10.19 7.98
CA GLU A 86 9.65 -11.53 8.52
C GLU A 86 9.51 -12.60 7.42
N GLY A 87 10.47 -13.54 7.39
CA GLY A 87 10.49 -14.59 6.38
C GLY A 87 10.90 -14.13 4.97
N THR A 88 11.31 -12.86 4.79
CA THR A 88 11.82 -12.35 3.51
C THR A 88 13.19 -11.68 3.67
N ASN A 89 13.87 -11.48 2.53
CA ASN A 89 15.11 -10.70 2.46
C ASN A 89 14.84 -9.23 2.15
N LYS A 90 13.61 -8.73 2.38
CA LYS A 90 13.29 -7.32 2.15
C LYS A 90 13.58 -6.51 3.40
N PHE A 91 14.33 -5.45 3.20
CA PHE A 91 14.75 -4.52 4.22
C PHE A 91 14.21 -3.14 3.90
N GLN A 92 13.96 -2.37 4.94
CA GLN A 92 13.68 -0.95 4.86
C GLN A 92 14.67 -0.20 5.74
N SER A 93 15.28 0.84 5.21
CA SER A 93 16.13 1.77 5.95
C SER A 93 15.44 3.12 6.00
N THR A 94 15.33 3.70 7.19
CA THR A 94 14.60 4.96 7.38
C THR A 94 15.41 5.94 8.21
N ARG A 95 15.52 7.18 7.70
CA ARG A 95 16.08 8.32 8.42
C ARG A 95 15.17 9.52 8.25
N GLN A 96 14.84 10.17 9.35
CA GLN A 96 14.04 11.40 9.39
C GLN A 96 14.79 12.47 10.17
N TYR A 97 14.80 13.70 9.66
CA TYR A 97 15.48 14.82 10.31
C TYR A 97 14.79 16.16 10.06
N ILE A 98 15.08 17.14 10.92
CA ILE A 98 14.69 18.54 10.72
C ILE A 98 15.76 19.23 9.88
N SER A 99 15.37 19.69 8.70
CA SER A 99 16.22 20.43 7.78
C SER A 99 16.46 21.86 8.28
N LYS A 100 17.66 22.39 8.02
CA LYS A 100 17.99 23.80 8.22
C LYS A 100 17.57 24.65 7.01
N LYS A 101 17.34 24.03 5.86
CA LYS A 101 16.85 24.66 4.63
C LYS A 101 15.33 24.79 4.65
N SER A 102 14.82 25.73 3.87
CA SER A 102 13.39 25.88 3.64
C SER A 102 12.83 24.71 2.83
N PHE A 103 11.51 24.55 2.87
CA PHE A 103 10.81 23.56 2.07
C PHE A 103 11.14 23.65 0.57
N GLY A 104 11.08 24.85 -0.01
CA GLY A 104 11.35 25.05 -1.44
C GLY A 104 12.80 24.71 -1.81
N GLU A 105 13.76 25.09 -0.97
CA GLU A 105 15.18 24.75 -1.18
C GLU A 105 15.40 23.24 -1.14
N ASN A 106 14.79 22.52 -0.19
CA ASN A 106 14.89 21.06 -0.15
C ASN A 106 14.27 20.41 -1.38
N VAL A 107 13.09 20.87 -1.82
CA VAL A 107 12.45 20.37 -3.05
C VAL A 107 13.40 20.54 -4.25
N SER A 108 14.03 21.71 -4.40
CA SER A 108 15.02 21.93 -5.45
C SER A 108 16.26 21.04 -5.31
N VAL A 109 16.81 20.90 -4.10
CA VAL A 109 18.00 20.07 -3.84
C VAL A 109 17.77 18.61 -4.22
N TYR A 110 16.64 18.02 -3.83
CA TYR A 110 16.34 16.62 -4.14
C TYR A 110 15.92 16.42 -5.59
N SER A 111 15.19 17.38 -6.18
CA SER A 111 14.92 17.36 -7.62
C SER A 111 16.21 17.38 -8.44
N ASP A 112 17.17 18.23 -8.05
CA ASP A 112 18.48 18.32 -8.70
C ASP A 112 19.31 17.04 -8.53
N TYR A 113 19.28 16.44 -7.34
CA TYR A 113 19.97 15.16 -7.06
C TYR A 113 19.50 14.08 -8.03
N PHE A 114 18.18 13.83 -8.07
CA PHE A 114 17.65 12.78 -8.93
C PHE A 114 17.72 13.12 -10.42
N PHE A 115 17.72 14.40 -10.82
CA PHE A 115 17.93 14.78 -12.21
C PHE A 115 19.37 14.50 -12.69
N LYS A 116 20.35 14.61 -11.79
CA LYS A 116 21.78 14.42 -12.09
C LYS A 116 22.24 12.97 -11.92
N ASN A 117 21.55 12.19 -11.10
CA ASN A 117 21.91 10.81 -10.81
C ASN A 117 21.14 9.85 -11.74
N GLU A 118 21.87 9.15 -12.60
CA GLU A 118 21.30 8.21 -13.59
C GLU A 118 20.91 6.84 -13.00
N GLU A 119 21.27 6.55 -11.73
CA GLU A 119 20.95 5.29 -11.05
C GLU A 119 19.50 5.25 -10.54
N TRP A 120 18.81 6.39 -10.53
CA TRP A 120 17.46 6.53 -10.01
C TRP A 120 16.47 6.92 -11.12
N SER A 121 15.44 6.10 -11.32
CA SER A 121 14.32 6.43 -12.18
C SER A 121 13.18 7.03 -11.35
N ILE A 122 12.94 8.34 -11.52
CA ILE A 122 11.90 9.07 -10.79
C ILE A 122 10.52 8.80 -11.40
N ASN A 123 9.57 8.39 -10.57
CA ASN A 123 8.14 8.50 -10.86
C ASN A 123 7.65 9.93 -10.60
N SER A 124 6.57 10.36 -11.26
CA SER A 124 5.97 11.67 -11.00
C SER A 124 5.82 11.93 -9.49
N PRO A 125 6.39 13.03 -8.95
CA PRO A 125 6.36 13.29 -7.51
C PRO A 125 4.92 13.49 -7.05
N ILE A 126 4.65 13.07 -5.82
CA ILE A 126 3.36 13.30 -5.16
C ILE A 126 3.44 14.67 -4.49
N ILE A 127 2.57 15.59 -4.91
CA ILE A 127 2.58 16.98 -4.46
C ILE A 127 1.29 17.26 -3.68
N GLY A 128 1.43 17.75 -2.46
CA GLY A 128 0.37 18.32 -1.63
C GLY A 128 0.76 19.71 -1.11
N ASP A 129 -0.14 20.36 -0.39
CA ASP A 129 0.00 21.77 0.00
C ASP A 129 1.27 22.08 0.82
N ASN A 130 1.68 21.13 1.68
CA ASN A 130 2.84 21.24 2.57
C ASN A 130 3.73 20.00 2.51
N LEU A 131 3.61 19.19 1.46
CA LEU A 131 4.31 17.92 1.32
C LEU A 131 4.68 17.69 -0.15
N VAL A 132 5.94 17.32 -0.40
CA VAL A 132 6.36 16.75 -1.68
C VAL A 132 7.04 15.42 -1.39
N THR A 133 6.64 14.37 -2.09
CA THR A 133 7.31 13.06 -2.02
C THR A 133 7.83 12.67 -3.39
N PHE A 134 9.15 12.48 -3.48
CA PHE A 134 9.80 11.83 -4.61
C PHE A 134 9.75 10.32 -4.41
N VAL A 135 9.38 9.59 -5.45
CA VAL A 135 9.40 8.12 -5.48
C VAL A 135 10.32 7.72 -6.63
N ALA A 136 11.40 7.01 -6.32
CA ALA A 136 12.41 6.62 -7.30
C ALA A 136 12.70 5.12 -7.22
N GLY A 137 12.81 4.47 -8.37
CA GLY A 137 13.30 3.09 -8.48
C GLY A 137 14.79 3.07 -8.78
N GLY A 138 15.54 2.23 -8.06
CA GLY A 138 16.96 1.95 -8.29
C GLY A 138 17.17 0.86 -9.34
N VAL A 139 18.36 0.85 -9.94
CA VAL A 139 18.72 -0.11 -11.01
C VAL A 139 18.73 -1.58 -10.56
N ASN A 140 18.86 -1.88 -9.26
CA ASN A 140 18.85 -3.25 -8.73
C ASN A 140 17.51 -3.61 -8.05
N GLY A 141 16.46 -2.82 -8.31
CA GLY A 141 15.12 -3.06 -7.74
C GLY A 141 14.90 -2.46 -6.35
N GLU A 142 15.79 -1.56 -5.92
CA GLU A 142 15.55 -0.71 -4.76
C GLU A 142 14.43 0.30 -5.02
N GLU A 143 13.73 0.74 -3.98
CA GLU A 143 12.76 1.84 -4.05
C GLU A 143 13.10 2.87 -2.98
N MET A 144 13.26 4.12 -3.39
CA MET A 144 13.53 5.24 -2.52
C MET A 144 12.36 6.20 -2.49
N LEU A 145 11.89 6.52 -1.29
CA LEU A 145 10.92 7.58 -1.04
C LEU A 145 11.60 8.69 -0.24
N ILE A 146 11.57 9.91 -0.78
CA ILE A 146 12.01 11.10 -0.07
C ILE A 146 10.83 12.03 0.08
N SER A 147 10.33 12.13 1.32
CA SER A 147 9.25 13.04 1.69
C SER A 147 9.80 14.30 2.34
N ILE A 148 9.37 15.44 1.84
CA ILE A 148 9.72 16.78 2.30
C ILE A 148 8.42 17.40 2.79
N GLY A 149 8.27 17.59 4.11
CA GLY A 149 7.05 18.09 4.73
C GLY A 149 7.30 19.36 5.54
N LYS A 150 6.34 20.28 5.57
CA LYS A 150 6.30 21.35 6.59
C LYS A 150 5.51 20.88 7.80
N THR A 151 6.01 21.20 8.99
CA THR A 151 5.29 20.94 10.24
C THR A 151 4.55 22.19 10.71
N ASP A 152 3.32 22.02 11.17
CA ASP A 152 2.47 23.12 11.67
C ASP A 152 2.95 23.72 13.00
N LEU A 153 3.70 22.95 13.79
CA LEU A 153 4.09 23.34 15.15
C LEU A 153 5.20 24.41 15.18
N GLU A 154 6.13 24.42 14.22
CA GLU A 154 7.31 25.30 14.26
C GLU A 154 7.72 25.88 12.89
N SER A 155 6.92 25.71 11.83
CA SER A 155 7.29 26.03 10.44
C SER A 155 8.61 25.36 9.98
N GLN A 156 9.02 24.29 10.65
CA GLN A 156 10.19 23.50 10.28
C GLN A 156 9.90 22.65 9.04
N THR A 157 10.96 22.36 8.28
CA THR A 157 10.91 21.40 7.18
C THR A 157 11.48 20.08 7.67
N VAL A 158 10.68 19.02 7.61
CA VAL A 158 11.10 17.67 7.97
C VAL A 158 11.33 16.87 6.69
N ILE A 159 12.48 16.21 6.63
CA ILE A 159 12.84 15.31 5.55
C ILE A 159 12.76 13.88 6.07
N SER A 160 12.08 13.01 5.34
CA SER A 160 12.02 11.58 5.61
C SER A 160 12.54 10.82 4.41
N ILE A 161 13.61 10.07 4.60
CA ILE A 161 14.24 9.21 3.60
C ILE A 161 13.89 7.77 3.97
N ASN A 162 13.30 7.06 3.02
CA ASN A 162 12.95 5.67 3.14
C ASN A 162 13.53 4.92 1.95
N LEU A 163 14.33 3.89 2.20
CA LEU A 163 14.87 3.02 1.17
C LEU A 163 14.39 1.59 1.44
N ILE A 164 13.73 0.99 0.45
CA ILE A 164 13.35 -0.41 0.44
C ILE A 164 14.28 -1.15 -0.52
N TYR A 165 14.82 -2.27 -0.09
CA TYR A 165 15.77 -3.06 -0.89
C TYR A 165 15.75 -4.54 -0.50
N THR A 166 16.29 -5.39 -1.36
CA THR A 166 16.46 -6.83 -1.09
C THR A 166 17.94 -7.14 -0.95
N LYS A 167 18.33 -7.92 0.07
CA LYS A 167 19.70 -8.47 0.17
C LYS A 167 19.74 -9.86 -0.47
N GLU A 168 20.76 -10.11 -1.29
CA GLU A 168 21.07 -11.46 -1.81
C GLU A 168 21.51 -12.41 -0.70
#